data_AF-A0A945QJY7-F1
#
_entry.id   AF-A0A945QJY7-F1
#
_cell.length_a   1.000
_cell.length_b   1.000
_cell.length_c   1.000
_cell.angle_alpha   90.00
_cell.angle_beta   90.00
_cell.angle_gamma   90.00
#
_symmetry.space_group_name_H-M   'P 1'
#
loop_
_entity.id
_entity.type
_entity.pdbx_description
1 polymer ?
#
loop_
_entity_poly.entity_id
_entity_poly.type
_entity_poly.pdbx_seq_one_letter_code
_entity_poly.pdbx_strand_id
1 'polypeptide(L)'
;PERPRVMGQFAGCIQGMGEACRALSFPIVSGNVSLYNETSGKGIHPTPVIGGVGLLDDAALAVGIGFTDPDLTILLVGETQGWLGCSAYLRELLGQEEGAPPPVDLDAELRNGDFTRMQILARRARACHDLSEGGLAVALAEMALAGGIGAEIAAPPGEIPLHAWLFGEDQARYLIATKNPAAVLADAEAAGIPLAAIGSTGGEALTLPGTAPISLTALREAHEGWLPGYMDGA
;
A
#
# COMPACT_ATOMS: atom_id res chain seq x y z
N PRO A 1 5.04 -27.27 13.98
CA PRO A 1 5.35 -27.98 12.72
C PRO A 1 4.80 -29.43 12.69
N GLU A 2 4.67 -30.12 13.82
CA GLU A 2 4.23 -31.53 13.85
C GLU A 2 2.75 -31.73 13.48
N ARG A 3 1.92 -30.71 13.72
CA ARG A 3 0.50 -30.72 13.31
C ARG A 3 0.41 -30.57 11.78
N PRO A 4 -0.23 -31.50 11.03
CA PRO A 4 -0.27 -31.46 9.56
C PRO A 4 -0.76 -30.13 8.98
N ARG A 5 -1.79 -29.51 9.58
CA ARG A 5 -2.29 -28.20 9.17
C ARG A 5 -1.23 -27.09 9.27
N VAL A 6 -0.45 -27.09 10.35
CA VAL A 6 0.61 -26.10 10.59
C VAL A 6 1.77 -26.31 9.62
N MET A 7 2.14 -27.57 9.34
CA MET A 7 3.14 -27.87 8.31
C MET A 7 2.66 -27.45 6.93
N GLY A 8 1.38 -27.66 6.60
CA GLY A 8 0.78 -27.23 5.34
C GLY A 8 0.87 -25.72 5.13
N GLN A 9 0.56 -24.93 6.18
CA GLN A 9 0.73 -23.47 6.13
C GLN A 9 2.19 -23.08 5.87
N PHE A 10 3.13 -23.68 6.61
CA PHE A 10 4.56 -23.39 6.43
C PHE A 10 5.05 -23.75 5.02
N ALA A 11 4.68 -24.92 4.50
CA ALA A 11 5.04 -25.35 3.15
C ALA A 11 4.44 -24.42 2.10
N GLY A 12 3.17 -24.03 2.25
CA GLY A 12 2.49 -23.08 1.36
C GLY A 12 3.17 -21.71 1.36
N CYS A 13 3.55 -21.18 2.53
CA CYS A 13 4.31 -19.92 2.62
C CYS A 13 5.63 -20.00 1.86
N ILE A 14 6.40 -21.08 2.03
CA ILE A 14 7.68 -21.26 1.29
C ILE A 14 7.45 -21.37 -0.21
N GLN A 15 6.40 -22.07 -0.64
CA GLN A 15 6.06 -22.21 -2.05
C GLN A 15 5.71 -20.85 -2.67
N GLY A 16 4.81 -20.09 -2.05
CA GLY A 16 4.42 -18.75 -2.51
C GLY A 16 5.59 -17.77 -2.52
N MET A 17 6.42 -17.75 -1.46
CA MET A 17 7.65 -16.96 -1.44
C MET A 17 8.59 -17.36 -2.59
N GLY A 18 8.73 -18.66 -2.84
CA GLY A 18 9.56 -19.17 -3.94
C GLY A 18 9.05 -18.75 -5.32
N GLU A 19 7.73 -18.72 -5.52
CA GLU A 19 7.10 -18.22 -6.75
C GLU A 19 7.37 -16.73 -6.94
N ALA A 20 7.15 -15.91 -5.90
CA ALA A 20 7.45 -14.47 -5.92
C ALA A 20 8.94 -14.20 -6.19
N CYS A 21 9.86 -14.91 -5.53
CA CYS A 21 11.30 -14.75 -5.76
C CYS A 21 11.69 -15.02 -7.22
N ARG A 22 11.07 -16.03 -7.85
CA ARG A 22 11.34 -16.37 -9.25
C ARG A 22 10.76 -15.34 -10.21
N ALA A 23 9.51 -14.91 -9.99
CA ALA A 23 8.83 -13.94 -10.85
C ALA A 23 9.50 -12.55 -10.76
N LEU A 24 9.79 -12.09 -9.55
CA LEU A 24 10.34 -10.76 -9.30
C LEU A 24 11.88 -10.70 -9.38
N SER A 25 12.53 -11.81 -9.72
CA SER A 25 14.00 -11.95 -9.71
C SER A 25 14.63 -11.47 -8.40
N PHE A 26 14.01 -11.86 -7.28
CA PHE A 26 14.34 -11.40 -5.93
C PHE A 26 14.86 -12.56 -5.07
N PRO A 27 16.18 -12.87 -5.11
CA PRO A 27 16.72 -14.06 -4.45
C PRO A 27 16.82 -13.90 -2.93
N ILE A 28 16.56 -14.99 -2.21
CA ILE A 28 16.78 -15.08 -0.76
C ILE A 28 18.27 -15.32 -0.50
N VAL A 29 18.93 -14.37 0.18
CA VAL A 29 20.37 -14.45 0.50
C VAL A 29 20.65 -14.93 1.93
N SER A 30 19.70 -14.76 2.84
CA SER A 30 19.77 -15.21 4.24
C SER A 30 18.36 -15.32 4.83
N GLY A 31 18.23 -15.98 5.99
CA GLY A 31 16.96 -16.10 6.68
C GLY A 31 17.07 -16.83 8.01
N ASN A 32 16.00 -16.76 8.80
CA ASN A 32 15.85 -17.51 10.04
C ASN A 32 14.47 -18.18 10.07
N VAL A 33 14.38 -19.34 10.71
CA VAL A 33 13.11 -20.04 10.90
C VAL A 33 12.91 -20.25 12.40
N SER A 34 11.88 -19.61 12.96
CA SER A 34 11.44 -19.82 14.33
C SER A 34 10.18 -20.69 14.34
N LEU A 35 10.26 -21.85 14.98
CA LEU A 35 9.14 -22.80 15.12
C LEU A 35 8.67 -22.88 16.57
N TYR A 36 7.50 -23.49 16.76
CA TYR A 36 6.89 -23.71 18.09
C TYR A 36 6.48 -22.41 18.82
N ASN A 37 6.15 -21.37 18.05
CA ASN A 37 5.59 -20.11 18.55
C ASN A 37 4.11 -20.29 18.93
N GLU A 38 3.89 -20.81 20.13
CA GLU A 38 2.57 -21.19 20.63
C GLU A 38 2.49 -20.93 22.14
N THR A 39 1.38 -20.32 22.56
CA THR A 39 1.08 -20.10 23.97
C THR A 39 -0.26 -20.74 24.28
N SER A 40 -0.30 -21.61 25.30
CA SER A 40 -1.53 -22.27 25.76
C SER A 40 -2.33 -22.98 24.66
N GLY A 41 -1.65 -23.67 23.72
CA GLY A 41 -2.32 -24.41 22.64
C GLY A 41 -2.66 -23.57 21.39
N LYS A 42 -2.50 -22.25 21.46
CA LYS A 42 -2.81 -21.32 20.37
C LYS A 42 -1.51 -20.85 19.71
N GLY A 43 -1.31 -21.29 18.47
CA GLY A 43 -0.20 -20.80 17.64
C GLY A 43 -0.44 -19.37 17.18
N ILE A 44 0.64 -18.63 16.95
CA ILE A 44 0.57 -17.35 16.22
C ILE A 44 0.08 -17.57 14.78
N HIS A 45 -0.35 -16.49 14.13
CA HIS A 45 -0.57 -16.53 12.68
C HIS A 45 0.76 -16.83 11.96
N PRO A 46 0.74 -17.47 10.78
CA PRO A 46 1.93 -17.57 9.95
C PRO A 46 2.46 -16.17 9.62
N THR A 47 3.67 -15.85 10.08
CA THR A 47 4.26 -14.50 9.96
C THR A 47 5.60 -14.56 9.22
N PRO A 48 5.59 -14.69 7.88
CA PRO A 48 6.80 -14.48 7.11
C PRO A 48 7.17 -13.00 7.14
N VAL A 49 8.33 -12.67 7.71
CA VAL A 49 8.89 -11.32 7.67
C VAL A 49 9.95 -11.28 6.58
N ILE A 50 9.74 -10.43 5.58
CA ILE A 50 10.63 -10.31 4.41
C ILE A 50 11.35 -8.97 4.50
N GLY A 51 12.68 -9.00 4.53
CA GLY A 51 13.52 -7.82 4.41
C GLY A 51 14.12 -7.77 3.01
N GLY A 52 14.02 -6.60 2.36
CA GLY A 52 14.60 -6.38 1.04
C GLY A 52 15.71 -5.36 1.05
N VAL A 53 16.71 -5.60 0.20
CA VAL A 53 17.84 -4.68 -0.01
C VAL A 53 17.98 -4.42 -1.49
N GLY A 54 17.98 -3.14 -1.85
CA GLY A 54 18.23 -2.65 -3.21
C GLY A 54 19.32 -1.60 -3.22
N LEU A 55 19.90 -1.35 -4.40
CA LEU A 55 20.89 -0.30 -4.64
C LEU A 55 20.26 0.82 -5.47
N LEU A 56 20.44 2.06 -5.03
CA LEU A 56 20.23 3.25 -5.85
C LEU A 56 21.59 3.73 -6.34
N ASP A 57 21.78 3.81 -7.66
CA ASP A 57 23.02 4.32 -8.24
C ASP A 57 23.25 5.81 -7.91
N ASP A 58 22.14 6.56 -7.78
CA ASP A 58 22.12 7.96 -7.35
C ASP A 58 21.09 8.13 -6.23
N ALA A 59 21.57 8.39 -5.01
CA ALA A 59 20.72 8.63 -3.85
C ALA A 59 19.83 9.88 -4.00
N ALA A 60 20.18 10.82 -4.89
CA ALA A 60 19.36 11.99 -5.16
C ALA A 60 18.08 11.66 -5.96
N LEU A 61 17.95 10.44 -6.47
CA LEU A 61 16.72 9.93 -7.09
C LEU A 61 15.74 9.33 -6.07
N ALA A 62 16.12 9.23 -4.79
CA ALA A 62 15.22 8.72 -3.76
C ALA A 62 13.96 9.60 -3.66
N VAL A 63 12.80 8.97 -3.73
CA VAL A 63 11.48 9.60 -3.58
C VAL A 63 10.85 9.09 -2.29
N GLY A 64 10.41 10.00 -1.43
CA GLY A 64 9.66 9.66 -0.22
C GLY A 64 8.16 9.64 -0.46
N ILE A 65 7.42 9.24 0.58
CA ILE A 65 5.94 9.16 0.54
C ILE A 65 5.27 10.54 0.67
N GLY A 66 5.95 11.51 1.31
CA GLY A 66 5.35 12.79 1.65
C GLY A 66 5.06 13.65 0.42
N PHE A 67 3.84 14.19 0.32
CA PHE A 67 3.54 15.21 -0.69
C PHE A 67 4.47 16.40 -0.53
N THR A 68 5.22 16.74 -1.59
CA THR A 68 6.28 17.75 -1.50
C THR A 68 5.85 19.15 -1.92
N ASP A 69 4.72 19.26 -2.63
CA ASP A 69 4.19 20.54 -3.15
C ASP A 69 2.65 20.47 -3.18
N PRO A 70 1.96 21.63 -3.14
CA PRO A 70 0.57 21.71 -3.59
C PRO A 70 0.49 21.54 -5.12
N ASP A 71 -0.74 21.36 -5.61
CA ASP A 71 -1.09 21.28 -7.04
C ASP A 71 -0.42 20.13 -7.80
N LEU A 72 0.05 19.09 -7.09
CA LEU A 72 0.48 17.84 -7.71
C LEU A 72 -0.75 17.03 -8.08
N THR A 73 -0.77 16.45 -9.28
CA THR A 73 -1.76 15.44 -9.62
C THR A 73 -1.40 14.12 -8.96
N ILE A 74 -2.36 13.49 -8.30
CA ILE A 74 -2.22 12.17 -7.68
C ILE A 74 -2.72 11.13 -8.68
N LEU A 75 -1.84 10.21 -9.04
CA LEU A 75 -2.10 9.12 -9.97
C LEU A 75 -2.11 7.79 -9.22
N LEU A 76 -3.15 6.98 -9.43
CA LEU A 76 -3.30 5.63 -8.91
C LEU A 76 -2.92 4.62 -9.99
N VAL A 77 -1.83 3.90 -9.76
CA VAL A 77 -1.31 2.81 -10.60
C VAL A 77 -1.99 1.50 -10.19
N GLY A 78 -2.38 0.71 -11.19
CA GLY A 78 -2.98 -0.62 -10.99
C GLY A 78 -4.51 -0.61 -10.94
N GLU A 79 -5.09 -1.80 -11.03
CA GLU A 79 -6.55 -1.97 -11.00
C GLU A 79 -7.07 -1.92 -9.56
N THR A 80 -8.26 -1.37 -9.37
CA THR A 80 -8.97 -1.43 -8.08
C THR A 80 -10.17 -2.35 -8.24
N GLN A 81 -10.23 -3.41 -7.45
CA GLN A 81 -11.39 -4.29 -7.36
C GLN A 81 -12.17 -4.05 -6.05
N GLY A 82 -11.50 -3.50 -5.04
CA GLY A 82 -12.08 -3.21 -3.74
C GLY A 82 -12.12 -4.44 -2.84
N TRP A 83 -11.04 -5.24 -2.82
CA TRP A 83 -10.99 -6.47 -2.06
C TRP A 83 -10.94 -6.23 -0.54
N LEU A 84 -12.00 -6.63 0.18
CA LEU A 84 -12.14 -6.41 1.63
C LEU A 84 -11.89 -7.67 2.48
N GLY A 85 -11.77 -8.86 1.87
CA GLY A 85 -11.52 -10.10 2.61
C GLY A 85 -10.18 -10.06 3.34
N CYS A 86 -10.17 -10.43 4.62
CA CYS A 86 -9.02 -10.32 5.53
C CYS A 86 -8.38 -8.91 5.66
N SER A 87 -9.07 -7.84 5.24
CA SER A 87 -8.54 -6.47 5.30
C SER A 87 -8.57 -5.88 6.71
N ALA A 88 -7.78 -4.83 6.95
CA ALA A 88 -7.88 -4.03 8.17
C ALA A 88 -9.26 -3.37 8.32
N TYR A 89 -9.93 -2.99 7.24
CA TYR A 89 -11.30 -2.48 7.32
C TYR A 89 -12.26 -3.49 7.95
N LEU A 90 -12.24 -4.73 7.47
CA LEU A 90 -13.08 -5.80 7.98
C LEU A 90 -12.76 -6.11 9.45
N ARG A 91 -11.47 -6.14 9.79
CA ARG A 91 -10.96 -6.40 11.14
C ARG A 91 -11.37 -5.31 12.12
N GLU A 92 -11.01 -4.07 11.83
CA GLU A 92 -11.12 -2.95 12.77
C GLU A 92 -12.54 -2.36 12.83
N LEU A 93 -13.26 -2.28 11.71
CA LEU A 93 -14.59 -1.65 11.69
C LEU A 93 -15.73 -2.64 11.86
N LEU A 94 -15.55 -3.90 11.44
CA LEU A 94 -16.60 -4.92 11.51
C LEU A 94 -16.29 -6.02 12.54
N GLY A 95 -15.08 -6.06 13.11
CA GLY A 95 -14.69 -7.08 14.09
C GLY A 95 -14.63 -8.49 13.49
N GLN A 96 -14.37 -8.59 12.18
CA GLN A 96 -14.41 -9.82 11.41
C GLN A 96 -13.07 -10.06 10.70
N GLU A 97 -12.73 -11.33 10.47
CA GLU A 97 -11.50 -11.74 9.77
C GLU A 97 -11.79 -12.75 8.65
N GLU A 98 -13.05 -12.81 8.21
CA GLU A 98 -13.50 -13.77 7.21
C GLU A 98 -13.17 -13.34 5.76
N GLY A 99 -13.38 -14.27 4.83
CA GLY A 99 -12.99 -14.10 3.42
C GLY A 99 -11.60 -14.63 3.11
N ALA A 100 -11.26 -14.64 1.82
CA ALA A 100 -9.90 -14.90 1.37
C ALA A 100 -9.12 -13.58 1.29
N PRO A 101 -7.78 -13.59 1.44
CA PRO A 101 -6.95 -12.42 1.16
C PRO A 101 -7.03 -12.04 -0.34
N PRO A 102 -6.63 -10.81 -0.71
CA PRO A 102 -6.58 -10.39 -2.11
C PRO A 102 -5.70 -11.34 -2.94
N PRO A 103 -6.11 -11.69 -4.17
CA PRO A 103 -5.30 -12.51 -5.05
C PRO A 103 -4.00 -11.77 -5.42
N VAL A 104 -2.92 -12.54 -5.55
CA VAL A 104 -1.60 -12.00 -5.92
C VAL A 104 -1.36 -12.30 -7.40
N ASP A 105 -1.20 -11.25 -8.20
CA ASP A 105 -0.74 -11.31 -9.58
C ASP A 105 0.69 -10.77 -9.65
N LEU A 106 1.67 -11.68 -9.72
CA LEU A 106 3.09 -11.34 -9.73
C LEU A 106 3.53 -10.67 -11.04
N ASP A 107 2.83 -10.91 -12.15
CA ASP A 107 3.11 -10.26 -13.42
C ASP A 107 2.60 -8.82 -13.39
N ALA A 108 1.45 -8.57 -12.76
CA ALA A 108 0.99 -7.20 -12.47
C ALA A 108 1.93 -6.48 -11.50
N GLU A 109 2.37 -7.14 -10.43
CA GLU A 109 3.32 -6.59 -9.46
C GLU A 109 4.61 -6.12 -10.14
N LEU A 110 5.23 -6.99 -10.93
CA LEU A 110 6.46 -6.66 -11.67
C LEU A 110 6.24 -5.49 -12.62
N ARG A 111 5.19 -5.54 -13.45
CA ARG A 111 4.90 -4.49 -14.44
C ARG A 111 4.64 -3.13 -13.80
N ASN A 112 3.81 -3.08 -12.75
CA ASN A 112 3.41 -1.84 -12.10
C ASN A 112 4.56 -1.27 -11.25
N GLY A 113 5.35 -2.13 -10.59
CA GLY A 113 6.55 -1.75 -9.86
C GLY A 113 7.63 -1.18 -10.79
N ASP A 114 7.91 -1.84 -11.91
CA ASP A 114 8.88 -1.36 -12.90
C ASP A 114 8.43 -0.04 -13.56
N PHE A 115 7.13 0.09 -13.86
CA PHE A 115 6.56 1.35 -14.34
C PHE A 115 6.77 2.47 -13.32
N THR A 116 6.44 2.23 -12.05
CA THR A 116 6.61 3.21 -10.98
C THR A 116 8.07 3.62 -10.82
N ARG A 117 8.99 2.64 -10.82
CA ARG A 117 10.44 2.87 -10.79
C ARG A 117 10.90 3.69 -11.99
N MET A 118 10.40 3.44 -13.20
CA MET A 118 10.71 4.24 -14.38
C MET A 118 10.32 5.71 -14.21
N GLN A 119 9.15 6.00 -13.61
CA GLN A 119 8.72 7.38 -13.36
C GLN A 119 9.59 8.10 -12.32
N ILE A 120 10.07 7.38 -11.30
CA ILE A 120 11.02 7.88 -10.31
C ILE A 120 12.37 8.21 -10.98
N LEU A 121 12.92 7.26 -11.75
CA LEU A 121 14.21 7.44 -12.42
C LEU A 121 14.18 8.58 -13.46
N ALA A 122 13.03 8.79 -14.09
CA ALA A 122 12.80 9.91 -15.00
C ALA A 122 12.49 11.24 -14.28
N ARG A 123 12.58 11.29 -12.94
CA ARG A 123 12.33 12.47 -12.11
C ARG A 123 10.93 13.07 -12.28
N ARG A 124 9.95 12.23 -12.61
CA ARG A 124 8.54 12.63 -12.77
C ARG A 124 7.73 12.43 -11.49
N ALA A 125 8.09 11.49 -10.63
CA ALA A 125 7.47 11.31 -9.32
C ALA A 125 8.04 12.33 -8.30
N ARG A 126 7.16 13.09 -7.65
CA ARG A 126 7.50 13.99 -6.54
C ARG A 126 7.30 13.33 -5.18
N ALA A 127 6.30 12.46 -5.10
CA ALA A 127 6.08 11.53 -4.00
C ALA A 127 5.58 10.20 -4.57
N CYS A 128 5.87 9.11 -3.87
CA CYS A 128 5.43 7.77 -4.26
C CYS A 128 5.14 6.93 -3.02
N HIS A 129 4.06 6.17 -3.03
CA HIS A 129 3.70 5.28 -1.92
C HIS A 129 2.96 4.04 -2.44
N ASP A 130 3.13 2.89 -1.80
CA ASP A 130 2.37 1.68 -2.10
C ASP A 130 1.00 1.70 -1.39
N LEU A 131 0.10 0.82 -1.84
CA LEU A 131 -1.15 0.55 -1.14
C LEU A 131 -1.08 -0.80 -0.47
N SER A 132 -1.13 -0.79 0.87
CA SER A 132 -1.04 -1.99 1.70
C SER A 132 -2.19 -2.04 2.72
N GLU A 133 -1.90 -2.24 4.01
CA GLU A 133 -2.93 -2.36 5.05
C GLU A 133 -3.75 -1.06 5.14
N GLY A 134 -5.07 -1.18 5.12
CA GLY A 134 -6.00 -0.04 5.13
C GLY A 134 -6.21 0.64 3.77
N GLY A 135 -5.53 0.19 2.72
CA GLY A 135 -5.79 0.56 1.34
C GLY A 135 -5.50 2.01 0.98
N LEU A 136 -6.23 2.52 -0.02
CA LEU A 136 -6.01 3.85 -0.61
C LEU A 136 -6.15 5.00 0.40
N ALA A 137 -7.16 4.95 1.27
CA ALA A 137 -7.42 6.02 2.23
C ALA A 137 -6.28 6.18 3.23
N VAL A 138 -5.74 5.07 3.74
CA VAL A 138 -4.62 5.10 4.69
C VAL A 138 -3.35 5.56 3.99
N ALA A 139 -3.03 5.03 2.80
CA ALA A 139 -1.88 5.47 2.02
C ALA A 139 -1.90 6.99 1.76
N LEU A 140 -3.05 7.55 1.38
CA LEU A 140 -3.21 9.00 1.18
C LEU A 140 -3.02 9.80 2.48
N ALA A 141 -3.54 9.30 3.61
CA ALA A 141 -3.35 9.93 4.91
C ALA A 141 -1.88 9.95 5.32
N GLU A 142 -1.15 8.84 5.13
CA GLU A 142 0.28 8.76 5.41
C GLU A 142 1.10 9.71 4.52
N MET A 143 0.82 9.76 3.22
CA MET A 143 1.46 10.70 2.30
C MET A 143 1.21 12.17 2.71
N ALA A 144 -0.02 12.48 3.11
CA ALA A 144 -0.40 13.82 3.55
C ALA A 144 0.27 14.21 4.87
N LEU A 145 0.31 13.30 5.85
CA LEU A 145 0.96 13.51 7.14
C LEU A 145 2.47 13.67 7.04
N ALA A 146 3.12 12.85 6.20
CA ALA A 146 4.55 12.91 5.95
C ALA A 146 4.98 14.18 5.21
N GLY A 147 4.13 14.70 4.30
CA GLY A 147 4.37 15.95 3.57
C GLY A 147 3.92 17.21 4.30
N GLY A 148 2.98 17.10 5.25
CA GLY A 148 2.30 18.25 5.84
C GLY A 148 1.40 19.01 4.84
N ILE A 149 0.97 18.33 3.77
CA ILE A 149 0.14 18.90 2.70
C ILE A 149 -1.08 18.01 2.52
N GLY A 150 -2.27 18.61 2.48
CA GLY A 150 -3.52 17.91 2.27
C GLY A 150 -3.71 17.39 0.83
N ALA A 151 -4.88 16.85 0.56
CA ALA A 151 -5.29 16.45 -0.78
C ALA A 151 -6.81 16.42 -0.92
N GLU A 152 -7.29 16.64 -2.14
CA GLU A 152 -8.68 16.44 -2.51
C GLU A 152 -8.77 15.31 -3.53
N ILE A 153 -9.59 14.32 -3.22
CA ILE A 153 -9.73 13.08 -3.99
C ILE A 153 -11.11 13.05 -4.65
N ALA A 154 -11.09 12.84 -5.97
CA ALA A 154 -12.29 12.68 -6.77
C ALA A 154 -12.93 11.31 -6.54
N ALA A 155 -14.24 11.24 -6.73
CA ALA A 155 -14.99 9.97 -6.64
C ALA A 155 -14.45 8.94 -7.64
N PRO A 156 -14.43 7.64 -7.27
CA PRO A 156 -13.98 6.60 -8.18
C PRO A 156 -14.83 6.59 -9.45
N PRO A 157 -14.21 6.36 -10.62
CA PRO A 157 -14.97 6.05 -11.81
C PRO A 157 -15.59 4.64 -11.66
N GLY A 158 -16.91 4.53 -11.80
CA GLY A 158 -17.61 3.24 -11.86
C GLY A 158 -18.48 2.90 -10.65
N GLU A 159 -18.74 1.60 -10.48
CA GLU A 159 -19.75 1.07 -9.53
C GLU A 159 -19.17 0.48 -8.25
N ILE A 160 -17.83 0.53 -8.05
CA ILE A 160 -17.21 0.00 -6.84
C ILE A 160 -17.73 0.78 -5.63
N PRO A 161 -18.28 0.11 -4.60
CA PRO A 161 -18.72 0.78 -3.38
C PRO A 161 -17.58 1.60 -2.78
N LEU A 162 -17.88 2.84 -2.38
CA LEU A 162 -16.84 3.79 -1.96
C LEU A 162 -15.92 3.24 -0.85
N HIS A 163 -16.47 2.56 0.15
CA HIS A 163 -15.66 1.96 1.22
C HIS A 163 -14.72 0.85 0.70
N ALA A 164 -15.17 0.05 -0.27
CA ALA A 164 -14.34 -0.96 -0.91
C ALA A 164 -13.23 -0.30 -1.76
N TRP A 165 -13.53 0.78 -2.47
CA TRP A 165 -12.52 1.51 -3.24
C TRP A 165 -11.47 2.19 -2.34
N LEU A 166 -11.90 2.75 -1.20
CA LEU A 166 -11.04 3.45 -0.25
C LEU A 166 -10.19 2.50 0.60
N PHE A 167 -10.75 1.37 1.05
CA PHE A 167 -10.12 0.51 2.05
C PHE A 167 -9.84 -0.92 1.57
N GLY A 168 -10.16 -1.23 0.32
CA GLY A 168 -9.78 -2.50 -0.29
C GLY A 168 -8.26 -2.60 -0.45
N GLU A 169 -7.71 -3.77 -0.16
CA GLU A 169 -6.26 -4.03 -0.08
C GLU A 169 -5.76 -4.79 -1.32
N ASP A 170 -6.30 -4.46 -2.50
CA ASP A 170 -5.85 -5.03 -3.77
C ASP A 170 -4.33 -4.86 -3.96
N GLN A 171 -3.67 -5.86 -4.54
CA GLN A 171 -2.20 -5.91 -4.70
C GLN A 171 -1.72 -5.16 -5.96
N ALA A 172 -0.39 -4.98 -6.10
CA ALA A 172 0.25 -4.33 -7.24
C ALA A 172 -0.19 -2.88 -7.52
N ARG A 173 -0.43 -2.11 -6.45
CA ARG A 173 -0.95 -0.74 -6.53
C ARG A 173 -0.02 0.27 -5.90
N TYR A 174 0.07 1.43 -6.54
CA TYR A 174 0.97 2.51 -6.15
C TYR A 174 0.30 3.87 -6.36
N LEU A 175 0.68 4.86 -5.56
CA LEU A 175 0.38 6.27 -5.76
C LEU A 175 1.61 6.99 -6.28
N ILE A 176 1.43 7.83 -7.29
CA ILE A 176 2.45 8.75 -7.80
C ILE A 176 1.87 10.16 -7.75
N ALA A 177 2.49 11.05 -6.98
CA ALA A 177 2.21 12.48 -7.05
C ALA A 177 3.16 13.15 -8.04
N THR A 178 2.66 13.89 -9.03
CA THR A 178 3.48 14.45 -10.11
C THR A 178 3.03 15.84 -10.57
N LYS A 179 3.99 16.62 -11.10
CA LYS A 179 3.72 17.86 -11.87
C LYS A 179 3.54 17.60 -13.37
N ASN A 180 3.82 16.39 -13.83
CA ASN A 180 3.84 16.03 -15.26
C ASN A 180 2.81 14.91 -15.58
N PRO A 181 1.52 15.06 -15.19
CA PRO A 181 0.55 13.97 -15.31
C PRO A 181 0.38 13.47 -16.74
N ALA A 182 0.38 14.37 -17.73
CA ALA A 182 0.23 14.00 -19.14
C ALA A 182 1.34 13.06 -19.64
N ALA A 183 2.58 13.27 -19.19
CA ALA A 183 3.71 12.40 -19.57
C ALA A 183 3.60 11.02 -18.92
N VAL A 184 3.24 10.97 -17.63
CA VAL A 184 3.07 9.71 -16.91
C VAL A 184 1.89 8.90 -17.47
N LEU A 185 0.79 9.58 -17.84
CA LEU A 185 -0.37 8.96 -18.50
C LEU A 185 -0.01 8.38 -19.87
N ALA A 186 0.75 9.12 -20.68
CA ALA A 186 1.20 8.64 -21.99
C ALA A 186 2.12 7.42 -21.86
N ASP A 187 3.04 7.41 -20.89
CA ASP A 187 3.89 6.25 -20.62
C ASP A 187 3.06 5.02 -20.18
N ALA A 188 2.05 5.24 -19.33
CA ALA A 188 1.18 4.16 -18.85
C ALA A 188 0.37 3.55 -19.99
N GLU A 189 -0.20 4.39 -20.87
CA GLU A 189 -0.91 3.94 -22.06
C GLU A 189 0.02 3.12 -22.98
N ALA A 190 1.23 3.62 -23.24
CA ALA A 190 2.22 2.91 -24.06
C ALA A 190 2.67 1.56 -23.45
N ALA A 191 2.71 1.47 -22.12
CA ALA A 191 3.10 0.27 -21.39
C ALA A 191 1.91 -0.67 -21.04
N GLY A 192 0.66 -0.28 -21.35
CA GLY A 192 -0.53 -1.04 -20.99
C GLY A 192 -0.76 -1.15 -19.48
N ILE A 193 -0.40 -0.09 -18.73
CA ILE A 193 -0.53 -0.02 -17.27
C ILE A 193 -1.84 0.71 -16.93
N PRO A 194 -2.76 0.09 -16.16
CA PRO A 194 -3.92 0.78 -15.63
C PRO A 194 -3.48 1.97 -14.76
N LEU A 195 -3.95 3.17 -15.08
CA LEU A 195 -3.58 4.40 -14.39
C LEU A 195 -4.75 5.38 -14.38
N ALA A 196 -5.07 5.92 -13.21
CA ALA A 196 -6.13 6.90 -13.04
C ALA A 196 -5.62 8.15 -12.31
N ALA A 197 -5.99 9.34 -12.79
CA ALA A 197 -5.85 10.56 -12.01
C ALA A 197 -7.00 10.65 -11.00
N ILE A 198 -6.67 10.64 -9.71
CA ILE A 198 -7.67 10.51 -8.63
C ILE A 198 -7.83 11.77 -7.79
N GLY A 199 -6.99 12.79 -8.00
CA GLY A 199 -7.07 14.00 -7.20
C GLY A 199 -5.85 14.89 -7.31
N SER A 200 -5.76 15.86 -6.41
CA SER A 200 -4.64 16.78 -6.34
C SER A 200 -4.26 17.14 -4.91
N THR A 201 -2.98 17.45 -4.68
CA THR A 201 -2.46 17.87 -3.38
C THR A 201 -2.77 19.35 -3.11
N GLY A 202 -2.93 19.71 -1.84
CA GLY A 202 -3.13 21.10 -1.42
C GLY A 202 -3.83 21.23 -0.07
N GLY A 203 -3.71 22.41 0.53
CA GLY A 203 -4.36 22.75 1.80
C GLY A 203 -3.83 21.97 3.01
N GLU A 204 -4.62 21.98 4.09
CA GLU A 204 -4.29 21.39 5.39
C GLU A 204 -5.30 20.31 5.80
N ALA A 205 -5.98 19.71 4.83
CA ALA A 205 -6.96 18.66 5.05
C ALA A 205 -6.92 17.60 3.94
N LEU A 206 -7.23 16.36 4.30
CA LEU A 206 -7.53 15.29 3.36
C LEU A 206 -9.05 15.22 3.16
N THR A 207 -9.49 15.44 1.93
CA THR A 207 -10.89 15.34 1.52
C THR A 207 -11.06 14.09 0.66
N LEU A 208 -11.72 13.07 1.23
CA LEU A 208 -12.11 11.86 0.51
C LEU A 208 -13.48 12.07 -0.17
N PRO A 209 -13.82 11.27 -1.20
CA PRO A 209 -15.07 11.46 -1.92
C PRO A 209 -16.28 11.32 -1.01
N GLY A 210 -17.21 12.27 -1.07
CA GLY A 210 -18.46 12.21 -0.30
C GLY A 210 -18.30 12.38 1.22
N THR A 211 -17.12 12.77 1.70
CA THR A 211 -16.87 13.04 3.12
C THR A 211 -16.63 14.53 3.38
N ALA A 212 -16.76 14.95 4.64
CA ALA A 212 -16.23 16.25 5.05
C ALA A 212 -14.68 16.22 5.04
N PRO A 213 -14.01 17.37 4.87
CA PRO A 213 -12.56 17.45 5.00
C PRO A 213 -12.08 17.02 6.39
N ILE A 214 -11.02 16.22 6.45
CA ILE A 214 -10.37 15.79 7.69
C ILE A 214 -9.07 16.58 7.83
N SER A 215 -8.93 17.41 8.86
CA SER A 215 -7.72 18.22 9.03
C SER A 215 -6.49 17.35 9.28
N LEU A 216 -5.33 17.79 8.80
CA LEU A 216 -4.06 17.10 9.05
C LEU A 216 -3.74 17.04 10.55
N THR A 217 -4.17 18.03 11.33
CA THR A 217 -4.06 17.99 12.79
C THR A 217 -4.83 16.81 13.39
N ALA A 218 -6.09 16.63 12.99
CA ALA A 218 -6.90 15.53 13.50
C ALA A 218 -6.35 14.16 13.07
N LEU A 219 -5.88 14.04 11.81
CA LEU A 219 -5.20 12.84 11.34
C LEU A 219 -3.92 12.56 12.13
N ARG A 220 -3.13 13.59 12.44
CA ARG A 220 -1.88 13.45 13.21
C ARG A 220 -2.15 12.99 14.63
N GLU A 221 -3.13 13.60 15.29
CA GLU A 221 -3.56 13.20 16.64
C GLU A 221 -4.00 11.74 16.67
N ALA A 222 -4.80 11.29 15.70
CA ALA A 222 -5.24 9.91 15.60
C ALA A 222 -4.07 8.92 15.33
N HIS A 223 -3.13 9.29 14.46
CA HIS A 223 -2.02 8.43 14.06
C HIS A 223 -0.91 8.35 15.13
N GLU A 224 -0.48 9.49 15.68
CA GLU A 224 0.66 9.59 16.59
C GLU A 224 0.25 9.47 18.06
N GLY A 225 -1.01 9.74 18.41
CA GLY A 225 -1.48 9.81 19.79
C GLY A 225 -1.74 8.46 20.46
N TRP A 226 -2.04 7.42 19.70
CA TRP A 226 -2.49 6.13 20.25
C TRP A 226 -1.41 5.47 21.14
N LEU A 227 -0.18 5.39 20.66
CA LEU A 227 0.89 4.66 21.34
C LEU A 227 1.35 5.39 22.61
N PRO A 228 1.61 6.72 22.59
CA PRO A 228 1.86 7.48 23.81
C PRO A 228 0.71 7.36 24.82
N GLY A 229 -0.54 7.52 24.39
CA GLY A 229 -1.70 7.37 25.27
C GLY A 229 -1.77 6.00 25.93
N TYR A 230 -1.58 4.94 25.15
CA TYR A 230 -1.51 3.57 25.65
C TYR A 230 -0.36 3.35 26.63
N MET A 231 0.84 3.90 26.33
CA MET A 231 2.01 3.80 27.20
C MET A 231 1.85 4.58 28.52
N ASP A 232 1.12 5.69 28.49
CA ASP A 232 0.82 6.51 29.66
C ASP A 232 -0.35 5.96 30.50
N GLY A 233 -0.99 4.88 30.05
CA GLY A 233 -2.10 4.22 30.74
C GLY A 233 -3.44 4.94 30.63
N ALA A 234 -3.61 5.73 29.56
CA ALA A 234 -4.88 6.38 29.20
C ALA A 234 -5.81 5.44 28.43
#